data_AF-A0A3Q2XM08-F1
#
_entry.id   AF-A0A3Q2XM08-F1
#
_cell.length_a   1.000
_cell.length_b   1.000
_cell.length_c   1.000
_cell.angle_alpha   90.00
_cell.angle_beta   90.00
_cell.angle_gamma   90.00
#
_symmetry.space_group_name_H-M   'P 1'
#
loop_
_entity.id
_entity.type
_entity.pdbx_description
1 polymer ?
#
loop_
_entity_poly.entity_id
_entity_poly.type
_entity_poly.pdbx_seq_one_letter_code
_entity_poly.pdbx_strand_id
1 'polypeptide(L)'
;MAGLPPGDPQLVSMIVNHLKTQGLFDQFRRDCLADVDTKPAYLNLKQRVDNFVSNHLSNHTWSPQLNKNQLRNNIRQLVLQSGMLEQGVDRIVAQVVDPKVNHIFRPQVEKVVNQFMSPGTSTEELPVPMPSTEIKVDAIIPQQGACDVVVQSPSHPPINYQSDVV
;
A
#
# COMPACT_ATOMS: atom_id res chain seq x y z
N MET A 1 25.83 15.80 -27.68
CA MET A 1 24.96 16.34 -26.61
C MET A 1 23.96 17.26 -27.27
N ALA A 2 22.68 16.90 -27.28
CA ALA A 2 21.65 17.66 -27.98
C ALA A 2 21.40 18.97 -27.20
N GLY A 3 21.80 20.10 -27.78
CA GLY A 3 21.51 21.45 -27.27
C GLY A 3 20.05 21.83 -27.49
N LEU A 4 19.13 21.01 -26.98
CA LEU A 4 17.71 21.29 -27.03
C LEU A 4 17.33 22.20 -25.85
N PRO A 5 16.43 23.18 -26.07
CA PRO A 5 15.99 24.07 -25.01
C PRO A 5 15.25 23.29 -23.91
N PRO A 6 15.35 23.72 -22.63
CA PRO A 6 14.59 23.11 -21.54
C PRO A 6 13.09 23.22 -21.85
N GLY A 7 12.38 22.08 -21.83
CA GLY A 7 10.97 22.00 -22.20
C GLY A 7 10.69 21.57 -23.65
N ASP A 8 11.74 21.32 -24.46
CA ASP A 8 11.57 20.74 -25.79
C ASP A 8 10.92 19.33 -25.71
N PRO A 9 9.87 19.04 -26.51
CA PRO A 9 9.18 17.75 -26.45
C PRO A 9 10.08 16.56 -26.79
N GLN A 10 11.12 16.73 -27.63
CA GLN A 10 12.08 15.67 -27.89
C GLN A 10 12.94 15.39 -26.66
N LEU A 11 13.35 16.43 -25.93
CA LEU A 11 14.11 16.27 -24.69
C LEU A 11 13.30 15.53 -23.62
N VAL A 12 12.02 15.89 -23.44
CA VAL A 12 11.10 15.17 -22.54
C VAL A 12 10.99 13.71 -22.95
N SER A 13 10.83 13.43 -24.24
CA SER A 13 10.78 12.06 -24.75
C SER A 13 12.07 11.29 -24.46
N MET A 14 13.24 11.92 -24.64
CA MET A 14 14.54 11.30 -24.33
C MET A 14 14.69 10.98 -22.84
N ILE A 15 14.30 11.91 -21.96
CA ILE A 15 14.32 11.72 -20.51
C ILE A 15 13.38 10.58 -20.10
N VAL A 16 12.13 10.59 -20.59
CA VAL A 16 11.16 9.53 -20.28
C VAL A 16 11.65 8.17 -20.78
N ASN A 17 12.27 8.11 -21.97
CA ASN A 17 12.88 6.88 -22.46
C ASN A 17 14.03 6.42 -21.54
N HIS A 18 14.88 7.34 -21.08
CA HIS A 18 15.95 7.03 -20.14
C HIS A 18 15.40 6.48 -18.80
N LEU A 19 14.37 7.12 -18.22
CA LEU A 19 13.68 6.63 -17.01
C LEU A 19 13.12 5.21 -17.20
N LYS A 20 12.56 4.91 -18.38
CA LYS A 20 12.09 3.57 -18.74
C LYS A 20 13.23 2.56 -18.81
N THR A 21 14.32 2.88 -19.52
CA THR A 21 15.48 1.97 -19.65
C THR A 21 16.17 1.70 -18.31
N GLN A 22 16.15 2.67 -17.39
CA GLN A 22 16.63 2.49 -16.00
C GLN A 22 15.68 1.63 -15.12
N GLY A 23 14.53 1.20 -15.64
CA GLY A 23 13.55 0.39 -14.91
C GLY A 23 12.83 1.14 -13.79
N LEU A 24 12.87 2.48 -13.79
CA LEU A 24 12.33 3.28 -12.70
C LEU A 24 10.80 3.17 -12.60
N PHE A 25 10.11 3.17 -13.75
CA PHE A 25 8.66 2.96 -13.81
C PHE A 25 8.25 1.56 -13.32
N ASP A 26 9.06 0.54 -13.59
CA ASP A 26 8.83 -0.81 -13.07
C ASP A 26 9.02 -0.88 -11.56
N GLN A 27 10.01 -0.16 -11.03
CA GLN A 27 10.19 -0.05 -9.58
C GLN A 27 8.99 0.65 -8.92
N PHE A 28 8.53 1.77 -9.47
CA PHE A 28 7.33 2.45 -8.96
C PHE A 28 6.10 1.56 -8.99
N ARG A 29 5.91 0.79 -10.09
CA ARG A 29 4.83 -0.19 -10.19
C ARG A 29 4.92 -1.24 -9.10
N ARG A 30 6.11 -1.81 -8.86
CA ARG A 30 6.32 -2.79 -7.77
C ARG A 30 6.03 -2.18 -6.41
N ASP A 31 6.53 -0.98 -6.14
CA ASP A 31 6.34 -0.29 -4.86
C ASP A 31 4.87 0.04 -4.59
N CYS A 32 4.08 0.36 -5.60
CA CYS A 32 2.64 0.56 -5.44
C CYS A 32 1.89 -0.75 -5.17
N LEU A 33 2.36 -1.86 -5.75
CA LEU A 33 1.72 -3.16 -5.58
C LEU A 33 2.14 -3.85 -4.27
N ALA A 34 3.33 -3.54 -3.76
CA ALA A 34 3.77 -3.94 -2.43
C ALA A 34 2.78 -3.36 -1.41
N ASP A 35 2.05 -4.24 -0.76
CA ASP A 35 1.08 -3.96 0.32
C ASP A 35 -0.27 -3.39 -0.10
N VAL A 36 -0.62 -3.32 -1.41
CA VAL A 36 -1.93 -2.83 -1.85
C VAL A 36 -3.09 -3.61 -1.22
N ASP A 37 -2.91 -4.91 -1.01
CA ASP A 37 -3.93 -5.80 -0.45
C ASP A 37 -4.21 -5.56 1.03
N THR A 38 -3.24 -5.00 1.76
CA THR A 38 -3.38 -4.66 3.18
C THR A 38 -4.01 -3.28 3.39
N LYS A 39 -4.10 -2.46 2.33
CA LYS A 39 -4.61 -1.09 2.43
C LYS A 39 -6.12 -1.08 2.62
N PRO A 40 -6.64 -0.19 3.47
CA PRO A 40 -8.07 -0.16 3.77
C PRO A 40 -8.90 0.13 2.52
N ALA A 41 -8.46 0.96 1.57
CA ALA A 41 -9.18 1.20 0.32
C ALA A 41 -9.44 -0.08 -0.49
N TYR A 42 -8.43 -0.94 -0.64
CA TYR A 42 -8.58 -2.20 -1.39
C TYR A 42 -9.50 -3.18 -0.65
N LEU A 43 -9.30 -3.35 0.66
CA LEU A 43 -10.13 -4.23 1.48
C LEU A 43 -11.60 -3.80 1.46
N ASN A 44 -11.86 -2.49 1.56
CA ASN A 44 -13.20 -1.94 1.44
C ASN A 44 -13.82 -2.22 0.07
N LEU A 45 -13.08 -2.00 -1.02
CA LEU A 45 -13.58 -2.31 -2.37
C LEU A 45 -13.92 -3.80 -2.51
N LYS A 46 -12.99 -4.67 -2.10
CA LYS A 46 -13.19 -6.12 -2.12
C LYS A 46 -14.46 -6.51 -1.36
N GLN A 47 -14.60 -6.04 -0.13
CA GLN A 47 -15.79 -6.32 0.69
C GLN A 47 -17.07 -5.83 0.01
N ARG A 48 -17.04 -4.63 -0.59
CA ARG A 48 -18.19 -4.05 -1.27
C ARG A 48 -18.62 -4.91 -2.46
N VAL A 49 -17.67 -5.37 -3.28
CA VAL A 49 -17.93 -6.26 -4.43
C VAL A 49 -18.45 -7.61 -3.95
N ASP A 50 -17.82 -8.22 -2.95
CA ASP A 50 -18.24 -9.51 -2.39
C ASP A 50 -19.68 -9.42 -1.84
N ASN A 51 -20.01 -8.34 -1.13
CA ASN A 51 -21.37 -8.05 -0.64
C ASN A 51 -22.36 -7.85 -1.78
N PHE A 52 -21.97 -7.11 -2.83
CA PHE A 52 -22.82 -6.87 -4.00
C PHE A 52 -23.21 -8.18 -4.69
N VAL A 53 -22.21 -9.03 -4.95
CA VAL A 53 -22.42 -10.34 -5.58
C VAL A 53 -23.26 -11.25 -4.68
N SER A 54 -22.95 -11.30 -3.38
CA SER A 54 -23.72 -12.10 -2.41
C SER A 54 -25.20 -11.69 -2.37
N ASN A 55 -25.47 -10.39 -2.30
CA ASN A 55 -26.83 -9.85 -2.29
C ASN A 55 -27.57 -10.06 -3.63
N HIS A 56 -26.85 -10.07 -4.74
CA HIS A 56 -27.46 -10.38 -6.03
C HIS A 56 -27.80 -11.88 -6.13
N LEU A 57 -26.88 -12.75 -5.69
CA LEU A 57 -27.08 -14.21 -5.70
C LEU A 57 -28.14 -14.68 -4.70
N SER A 58 -28.34 -14.00 -3.57
CA SER A 58 -29.36 -14.38 -2.59
C SER A 58 -30.79 -14.33 -3.15
N ASN A 59 -31.03 -13.46 -4.14
CA ASN A 59 -32.31 -13.35 -4.85
C ASN A 59 -32.47 -14.40 -5.98
N HIS A 60 -31.44 -15.18 -6.26
CA HIS A 60 -31.44 -16.19 -7.31
C HIS A 60 -31.35 -17.61 -6.72
N THR A 61 -32.40 -18.40 -6.93
CA THR A 61 -32.40 -19.82 -6.57
C THR A 61 -31.67 -20.64 -7.63
N TRP A 62 -30.80 -21.55 -7.22
CA TRP A 62 -30.15 -22.49 -8.12
C TRP A 62 -31.18 -23.44 -8.76
N SER A 63 -31.07 -23.67 -10.06
CA SER A 63 -31.83 -24.70 -10.78
C SER A 63 -30.95 -25.38 -11.84
N PRO A 64 -31.22 -26.64 -12.22
CA PRO A 64 -30.41 -27.35 -13.20
C PRO A 64 -30.49 -26.75 -14.61
N GLN A 65 -31.55 -26.01 -14.93
CA GLN A 65 -31.73 -25.26 -16.18
C GLN A 65 -31.21 -23.82 -16.10
N LEU A 66 -30.69 -23.38 -14.95
CA LEU A 66 -30.21 -22.01 -14.77
C LEU A 66 -29.04 -21.74 -15.72
N ASN A 67 -29.20 -20.74 -16.57
CA ASN A 67 -28.12 -20.29 -17.44
C ASN A 67 -27.08 -19.50 -16.63
N LYS A 68 -26.12 -20.21 -16.05
CA LYS A 68 -25.03 -19.65 -15.25
C LYS A 68 -24.22 -18.61 -16.01
N ASN A 69 -24.09 -18.74 -17.33
CA ASN A 69 -23.36 -17.78 -18.16
C ASN A 69 -24.07 -16.42 -18.22
N GLN A 70 -25.40 -16.44 -18.38
CA GLN A 70 -26.22 -15.22 -18.38
C GLN A 70 -26.19 -14.54 -17.01
N LEU A 71 -26.36 -15.30 -15.92
CA LEU A 71 -26.28 -14.76 -14.56
C LEU A 71 -24.92 -14.11 -14.30
N ARG A 72 -23.82 -14.80 -14.65
CA ARG A 72 -22.46 -14.27 -14.54
C ARG A 72 -22.28 -13.00 -15.37
N ASN A 73 -22.82 -12.95 -16.58
CA ASN A 73 -22.74 -11.76 -17.42
C ASN A 73 -23.54 -10.59 -16.83
N ASN A 74 -24.75 -10.87 -16.34
CA ASN A 74 -25.60 -9.88 -15.69
C ASN A 74 -24.92 -9.28 -14.46
N ILE A 75 -24.38 -10.11 -13.56
CA ILE A 75 -23.61 -9.66 -12.39
C ILE A 75 -22.44 -8.75 -12.82
N ARG A 76 -21.66 -9.14 -13.83
CA ARG A 76 -20.56 -8.28 -14.32
C ARG A 76 -21.05 -6.93 -14.82
N GLN A 77 -22.13 -6.91 -15.61
CA GLN A 77 -22.69 -5.66 -16.14
C GLN A 77 -23.21 -4.77 -15.01
N LEU A 78 -23.90 -5.34 -14.02
CA LEU A 78 -24.40 -4.59 -12.87
C LEU A 78 -23.28 -4.02 -11.99
N VAL A 79 -22.21 -4.79 -11.75
CA VAL A 79 -21.02 -4.30 -11.04
C VAL A 79 -20.39 -3.13 -11.78
N LEU A 80 -20.22 -3.23 -13.10
CA LEU A 80 -19.70 -2.13 -13.92
C LEU A 80 -20.62 -0.90 -13.86
N GLN A 81 -21.92 -1.09 -14.03
CA GLN A 81 -22.91 -0.01 -14.01
C GLN A 81 -23.02 0.69 -12.65
N SER A 82 -22.78 -0.03 -11.55
CA SER A 82 -22.80 0.54 -10.19
C SER A 82 -21.73 1.61 -9.95
N GLY A 83 -20.69 1.69 -10.80
CA GLY A 83 -19.55 2.60 -10.64
C GLY A 83 -18.65 2.30 -9.44
N MET A 84 -18.91 1.23 -8.68
CA MET A 84 -18.18 0.94 -7.46
C MET A 84 -16.70 0.61 -7.71
N LEU A 85 -16.38 0.02 -8.88
CA LEU A 85 -15.02 -0.31 -9.26
C LEU A 85 -14.22 0.95 -9.58
N GLU A 86 -14.77 1.87 -10.38
CA GLU A 86 -14.10 3.13 -10.73
C GLU A 86 -13.83 3.96 -9.47
N GLN A 87 -14.84 4.14 -8.62
CA GLN A 87 -14.68 4.87 -7.36
C GLN A 87 -13.72 4.15 -6.39
N GLY A 88 -13.71 2.81 -6.41
CA GLY A 88 -12.78 2.01 -5.63
C GLY A 88 -11.34 2.19 -6.08
N VAL A 89 -11.09 2.18 -7.39
CA VAL A 89 -9.76 2.38 -7.97
C VAL A 89 -9.24 3.79 -7.65
N ASP A 90 -10.08 4.82 -7.81
CA ASP A 90 -9.70 6.20 -7.46
C ASP A 90 -9.27 6.33 -5.99
N ARG A 91 -10.01 5.71 -5.07
CA ARG A 91 -9.65 5.65 -3.64
C ARG A 91 -8.37 4.87 -3.38
N ILE A 92 -8.10 3.80 -4.13
CA ILE A 92 -6.85 3.04 -4.02
C ILE A 92 -5.69 3.91 -4.49
N VAL A 93 -5.83 4.62 -5.62
CA VAL A 93 -4.81 5.55 -6.13
C VAL A 93 -4.50 6.62 -5.08
N ALA A 94 -5.52 7.25 -4.50
CA ALA A 94 -5.36 8.28 -3.48
C ALA A 94 -4.61 7.79 -2.22
N GLN A 95 -4.73 6.52 -1.84
CA GLN A 95 -4.08 5.98 -0.64
C GLN A 95 -2.71 5.33 -0.92
N VAL A 96 -2.50 4.83 -2.13
CA VAL A 96 -1.33 4.01 -2.47
C VAL A 96 -0.33 4.77 -3.30
N VAL A 97 -0.82 5.54 -4.27
CA VAL A 97 0.00 6.21 -5.27
C VAL A 97 0.31 7.63 -4.81
N ASP A 98 -0.71 8.42 -4.46
CA ASP A 98 -0.55 9.86 -4.14
C ASP A 98 0.49 10.14 -3.03
N PRO A 99 0.54 9.37 -1.92
CA PRO A 99 1.54 9.59 -0.88
C PRO A 99 2.97 9.36 -1.39
N LYS A 100 3.13 8.44 -2.36
CA LYS A 100 4.42 8.09 -2.97
C LYS A 100 4.85 9.09 -4.04
N VAL A 101 3.94 9.82 -4.68
CA VAL A 101 4.26 10.78 -5.75
C VAL A 101 5.29 11.80 -5.28
N ASN A 102 5.04 12.48 -4.16
CA ASN A 102 5.93 13.54 -3.67
C ASN A 102 7.14 13.00 -2.90
N HIS A 103 7.01 11.89 -2.17
CA HIS A 103 8.06 11.40 -1.28
C HIS A 103 8.99 10.37 -1.91
N ILE A 104 8.55 9.67 -2.96
CA ILE A 104 9.31 8.57 -3.59
C ILE A 104 9.54 8.87 -5.07
N PHE A 105 8.48 9.12 -5.84
CA PHE A 105 8.59 9.21 -7.29
C PHE A 105 9.32 10.47 -7.72
N ARG A 106 8.89 11.62 -7.20
CA ARG A 106 9.46 12.91 -7.57
C ARG A 106 10.97 12.99 -7.25
N PRO A 107 11.47 12.64 -6.04
CA PRO A 107 12.90 12.66 -5.76
C PRO A 107 13.72 11.71 -6.66
N GLN A 108 13.21 10.51 -6.94
CA GLN A 108 13.91 9.56 -7.80
C GLN A 108 13.92 9.99 -9.27
N VAL A 109 12.80 10.53 -9.77
CA VAL A 109 12.72 11.08 -11.12
C VAL A 109 13.68 12.27 -11.24
N GLU A 110 13.64 13.23 -10.32
CA GLU A 110 14.53 14.39 -10.30
C GLU A 110 16.01 13.98 -10.29
N LYS A 111 16.38 12.99 -9.48
CA LYS A 111 17.75 12.44 -9.45
C LYS A 111 18.20 11.93 -10.82
N VAL A 112 17.37 11.12 -11.49
CA VAL A 112 17.70 10.56 -12.80
C VAL A 112 17.71 11.64 -13.89
N VAL A 113 16.79 12.61 -13.84
CA VAL A 113 16.78 13.75 -14.77
C VAL A 113 18.05 14.60 -14.61
N ASN A 114 18.44 14.92 -13.38
CA ASN A 114 19.66 15.68 -13.10
C ASN A 114 20.90 14.94 -13.60
N GLN A 115 20.98 13.63 -13.40
CA GLN A 115 22.07 12.81 -13.91
C GLN A 115 22.10 12.75 -15.45
N PHE A 116 20.93 12.71 -16.10
CA PHE A 116 20.81 12.72 -17.56
C PHE A 116 21.23 14.08 -18.16
N MET A 117 20.95 15.19 -17.47
CA MET A 117 21.31 16.55 -17.89
C MET A 117 22.79 16.89 -17.62
N SER A 118 23.35 16.39 -16.51
CA SER A 118 24.74 16.64 -16.10
C SER A 118 25.51 15.33 -15.87
N PRO A 119 25.91 14.62 -16.93
CA PRO A 119 26.60 13.32 -16.84
C PRO A 119 28.05 13.38 -16.29
N GLY A 120 28.40 14.39 -15.46
CA GLY A 120 29.77 14.58 -14.97
C GLY A 120 29.94 15.32 -13.63
N THR A 121 28.85 15.71 -12.95
CA THR A 121 28.94 16.34 -11.61
C THR A 121 28.33 15.41 -10.56
N SER A 122 29.09 14.39 -10.16
CA SER A 122 28.82 13.68 -8.91
C SER A 122 29.12 14.64 -7.75
N THR A 123 28.16 15.45 -7.34
CA THR A 123 28.17 16.01 -5.99
C THR A 123 27.45 15.01 -5.11
N GLU A 124 28.26 14.12 -4.54
CA GLU A 124 28.01 13.45 -3.28
C GLU A 124 27.57 14.50 -2.25
N GLU A 125 26.27 14.66 -2.03
CA GLU A 125 25.75 15.24 -0.79
C GLU A 125 25.28 14.07 0.07
N LEU A 126 26.24 13.51 0.82
CA LEU A 126 25.96 12.73 2.01
C LEU A 126 24.97 13.52 2.88
N PRO A 127 23.88 12.91 3.37
CA PRO A 127 23.10 13.53 4.43
C PRO A 127 24.03 13.66 5.63
N VAL A 128 24.42 14.89 5.94
CA VAL A 128 25.15 15.22 7.16
C VAL A 128 24.39 14.62 8.35
N PRO A 129 25.02 13.78 9.19
CA PRO A 129 24.42 13.37 10.45
C PRO A 129 24.32 14.65 11.29
N MET A 130 23.10 15.07 11.61
CA MET A 130 22.90 16.12 12.60
C MET A 130 23.59 15.68 13.91
N PRO A 131 24.42 16.53 14.53
CA PRO A 131 25.05 16.20 15.79
C PRO A 131 23.97 16.11 16.88
N SER A 132 23.86 14.92 17.48
CA SER A 132 23.20 14.73 18.76
C SER A 132 23.82 15.69 19.78
N THR A 133 23.07 16.71 20.20
CA THR A 133 23.39 17.42 21.44
C THR A 133 23.10 16.49 22.62
N GLU A 134 24.16 15.86 23.11
CA GLU A 134 24.27 15.34 24.46
C GLU A 134 23.89 16.43 25.47
N ILE A 135 22.85 16.18 26.26
CA ILE A 135 22.71 16.80 27.58
C ILE A 135 22.93 15.69 28.60
N LYS A 136 24.17 15.62 29.07
CA LYS A 136 24.59 14.83 30.23
C LYS A 136 24.24 15.64 31.47
N VAL A 137 23.32 15.14 32.29
CA VAL A 137 23.27 15.50 33.72
C VAL A 137 23.19 14.20 34.51
N ASP A 138 24.29 13.94 35.21
CA ASP A 138 24.54 12.78 36.05
C ASP A 138 23.99 13.03 37.47
N ALA A 139 23.37 11.97 38.01
CA ALA A 139 23.20 11.57 39.41
C ALA A 139 22.72 12.56 40.49
N ILE A 140 21.67 12.15 41.23
CA ILE A 140 21.67 11.96 42.70
C ILE A 140 20.45 11.08 43.11
N ILE A 141 20.75 9.91 43.68
CA ILE A 141 19.90 9.01 44.50
C ILE A 141 20.12 9.47 45.96
N PRO A 142 19.17 9.42 46.94
CA PRO A 142 18.61 8.13 47.36
C PRO A 142 17.24 8.05 48.09
N GLN A 143 16.84 6.77 48.25
CA GLN A 143 16.06 6.14 49.32
C GLN A 143 14.57 5.76 49.12
N GLN A 144 14.40 4.43 48.99
CA GLN A 144 13.58 3.52 49.81
C GLN A 144 12.06 3.68 49.87
N GLY A 145 11.37 2.60 49.50
CA GLY A 145 9.97 2.33 49.84
C GLY A 145 9.46 1.06 49.14
N ALA A 146 9.52 -0.07 49.83
CA ALA A 146 8.99 -1.36 49.38
C ALA A 146 7.45 -1.37 49.39
N CYS A 147 6.83 -2.03 48.40
CA CYS A 147 5.64 -2.86 48.61
C CYS A 147 5.37 -3.77 47.40
N ASP A 148 5.34 -5.07 47.70
CA ASP A 148 4.80 -6.18 46.92
C ASP A 148 3.44 -5.89 46.27
N VAL A 149 3.27 -6.29 45.01
CA VAL A 149 2.02 -6.93 44.52
C VAL A 149 2.37 -8.00 43.48
N VAL A 150 2.07 -9.24 43.86
CA VAL A 150 1.98 -10.44 43.03
C VAL A 150 0.98 -10.23 41.88
N VAL A 151 1.41 -10.45 40.63
CA VAL A 151 0.51 -10.64 39.48
C VAL A 151 0.27 -12.13 39.31
N GLN A 152 -1.00 -12.53 39.48
CA GLN A 152 -1.47 -13.90 39.39
C GLN A 152 -2.12 -14.13 38.04
N SER A 153 -1.61 -15.14 37.32
CA SER A 153 -2.14 -15.67 36.06
C SER A 153 -3.49 -16.37 36.27
N PRO A 154 -4.47 -16.24 35.35
CA PRO A 154 -5.58 -17.19 35.27
C PRO A 154 -5.35 -18.24 34.18
N SER A 155 -5.16 -19.47 34.62
CA SER A 155 -5.24 -20.72 33.86
C SER A 155 -6.70 -21.07 33.57
N HIS A 156 -7.02 -21.44 32.32
CA HIS A 156 -8.31 -22.03 31.96
C HIS A 156 -8.33 -23.54 32.28
N PRO A 157 -9.46 -24.09 32.75
CA PRO A 157 -9.61 -25.52 33.03
C PRO A 157 -9.87 -26.35 31.76
N PRO A 158 -9.51 -27.66 31.75
CA PRO A 158 -9.83 -28.57 30.66
C PRO A 158 -11.31 -29.00 30.66
N ILE A 159 -11.87 -29.17 29.47
CA ILE A 159 -13.24 -29.68 29.23
C ILE A 159 -13.27 -31.19 29.49
N ASN A 160 -14.17 -31.61 30.38
CA ASN A 160 -14.47 -33.01 30.68
C ASN A 160 -15.38 -33.59 29.59
N TYR A 161 -14.92 -34.63 28.88
CA TYR A 161 -15.76 -35.47 28.04
C TYR A 161 -16.29 -36.64 28.88
N GLN A 162 -17.47 -36.47 29.45
CA GLN A 162 -18.30 -37.58 29.91
C GLN A 162 -19.37 -37.81 28.82
N SER A 163 -19.28 -38.93 28.10
CA SER A 163 -20.40 -39.45 27.31
C SER A 163 -20.82 -40.76 27.96
N ASP A 164 -22.03 -40.71 28.51
CA ASP A 164 -22.78 -41.79 29.13
C ASP A 164 -22.86 -43.05 28.27
N VAL A 165 -22.80 -44.18 28.98
CA VAL A 165 -23.26 -45.50 28.55
C VAL A 165 -24.75 -45.58 28.83
N VAL A 166 -25.59 -45.70 27.79
CA VAL A 166 -26.79 -46.56 27.74
C VAL A 166 -27.03 -46.96 26.28
#